data_AF-A0A936DHG9-F1
#
_entry.id   AF-A0A936DHG9-F1
#
_cell.length_a   1.000
_cell.length_b   1.000
_cell.length_c   1.000
_cell.angle_alpha   90.00
_cell.angle_beta   90.00
_cell.angle_gamma   90.00
#
_symmetry.space_group_name_H-M   'P 1'
#
loop_
_entity.id
_entity.type
_entity.pdbx_description
1 polymer ?
#
loop_
_entity_poly.entity_id
_entity_poly.type
_entity_poly.pdbx_seq_one_letter_code
_entity_poly.pdbx_strand_id
1 'polypeptide(L)'
;MQRWSFPLVLAACTSFVEPDPLVLAEPAVPPRVPVERVPVELVAPADDTDLAVSRAPLVRAPAQGIPNDARIELARRACYGACPIYDVVLTADGVVRFHGRHFVAQHGDREAKITTAAFAKLWRRLVAQDIAGLPTASSESGPADCEELRTDHPSAIVTLTATDVDARVFDDHGCRGNERLEAFRKLEDRIDAVAGTARWVGRCRTEICPR
;
A
#
# COMPACT_ATOMS: atom_id res chain seq x y z
N MET A 1 43.89 -5.67 -52.59
CA MET A 1 45.07 -5.21 -51.82
C MET A 1 44.89 -3.74 -51.46
N GLN A 2 44.63 -3.41 -50.21
CA GLN A 2 44.95 -2.10 -49.62
C GLN A 2 44.88 -2.27 -48.10
N ARG A 3 46.07 -2.35 -47.49
CA ARG A 3 46.29 -2.52 -46.05
C ARG A 3 46.25 -1.13 -45.43
N TRP A 4 45.31 -0.89 -44.52
CA TRP A 4 45.28 0.32 -43.71
C TRP A 4 46.08 0.04 -42.43
N SER A 5 47.26 0.63 -42.34
CA SER A 5 48.07 0.62 -41.10
C SER A 5 47.65 1.81 -40.25
N PHE A 6 47.11 1.55 -39.07
CA PHE A 6 46.97 2.56 -38.02
C PHE A 6 48.21 2.51 -37.12
N PRO A 7 48.85 3.64 -36.79
CA PRO A 7 49.94 3.67 -35.84
C PRO A 7 49.40 3.47 -34.42
N LEU A 8 50.01 2.55 -33.67
CA LEU A 8 49.87 2.43 -32.22
C LEU A 8 50.47 3.70 -31.61
N VAL A 9 49.62 4.56 -31.05
CA VAL A 9 50.07 5.63 -30.14
C VAL A 9 50.10 5.02 -28.73
N LEU A 10 51.31 4.71 -28.24
CA LEU A 10 51.55 4.49 -26.82
C LEU A 10 51.29 5.81 -26.08
N ALA A 11 50.14 5.91 -25.41
CA ALA A 11 49.90 6.97 -24.43
C ALA A 11 50.62 6.61 -23.13
N ALA A 12 51.63 7.41 -22.78
CA ALA A 12 52.35 7.32 -21.52
C ALA A 12 51.42 7.56 -20.33
N CYS A 13 51.51 6.71 -19.32
CA CYS A 13 50.89 6.92 -18.01
C CYS A 13 51.61 8.07 -17.29
N THR A 14 51.11 9.29 -17.45
CA THR A 14 51.47 10.41 -16.57
C THR A 14 50.72 10.25 -15.25
N SER A 15 51.49 10.15 -14.18
CA SER A 15 51.11 10.19 -12.77
C SER A 15 50.09 11.29 -12.47
N PHE A 16 48.87 10.86 -12.15
CA PHE A 16 47.81 11.71 -11.60
C PHE A 16 48.11 11.94 -10.11
N VAL A 17 48.41 13.19 -9.76
CA VAL A 17 48.59 13.65 -8.38
C VAL A 17 47.18 13.79 -7.79
N GLU A 18 46.87 13.01 -6.75
CA GLU A 18 45.63 13.15 -5.99
C GLU A 18 45.57 14.52 -5.30
N PRO A 19 44.47 15.29 -5.46
CA PRO A 19 44.28 16.50 -4.67
C PRO A 19 43.92 16.14 -3.21
N ASP A 20 44.55 16.86 -2.28
CA ASP A 20 44.33 16.84 -0.84
C ASP A 20 42.82 16.85 -0.48
N PRO A 21 42.35 15.99 0.43
CA PRO A 21 40.97 16.05 0.90
C PRO A 21 40.79 17.30 1.75
N LEU A 22 40.14 18.31 1.17
CA LEU A 22 39.62 19.46 1.90
C LEU A 22 38.70 18.96 3.02
N VAL A 23 39.20 19.07 4.24
CA VAL A 23 38.49 18.85 5.49
C VAL A 23 37.28 19.79 5.54
N LEU A 24 36.10 19.23 5.28
CA LEU A 24 34.84 19.92 5.54
C LEU A 24 34.61 19.91 7.05
N ALA A 25 34.75 21.08 7.67
CA ALA A 25 34.45 21.30 9.07
C ALA A 25 32.99 20.93 9.38
N GLU A 26 32.78 20.15 10.44
CA GLU A 26 31.45 19.81 10.96
C GLU A 26 30.71 21.08 11.39
N PRO A 27 29.41 21.25 11.06
CA PRO A 27 28.65 22.40 11.49
C PRO A 27 28.47 22.41 13.01
N ALA A 28 28.81 23.53 13.64
CA ALA A 28 28.68 23.74 15.07
C ALA A 28 27.22 23.58 15.54
N VAL A 29 27.01 22.69 16.51
CA VAL A 29 25.72 22.49 17.19
C VAL A 29 25.43 23.74 18.06
N PRO A 30 24.27 24.40 17.90
CA PRO A 30 23.95 25.57 18.72
C PRO A 30 23.74 25.18 20.20
N PRO A 31 24.07 26.06 21.15
CA PRO A 31 23.84 25.80 22.57
C PRO A 31 22.33 25.68 22.86
N ARG A 32 21.97 24.74 23.73
CA ARG A 32 20.58 24.52 24.16
C ARG A 32 20.10 25.71 24.96
N VAL A 33 19.03 26.36 24.50
CA VAL A 33 18.32 27.42 25.23
C VAL A 33 17.62 26.80 26.44
N PRO A 34 17.70 27.38 27.65
CA PRO A 34 16.94 26.92 28.80
C PRO A 34 15.44 27.20 28.56
N VAL A 35 14.62 26.15 28.57
CA VAL A 35 13.17 26.29 28.56
C VAL A 35 12.73 26.59 30.00
N GLU A 36 12.31 27.84 30.24
CA GLU A 36 11.73 28.25 31.51
C GLU A 36 10.40 27.52 31.71
N ARG A 37 10.26 26.82 32.85
CA ARG A 37 9.06 26.02 33.15
C ARG A 37 7.97 26.95 33.62
N VAL A 38 6.90 27.06 32.84
CA VAL A 38 5.66 27.72 33.25
C VAL A 38 5.08 26.98 34.46
N PRO A 39 4.70 27.68 35.55
CA PRO A 39 4.02 27.05 36.68
C PRO A 39 2.65 26.55 36.22
N VAL A 40 2.40 25.26 36.40
CA VAL A 40 1.05 24.68 36.26
C VAL A 40 0.30 25.03 37.53
N GLU A 41 -0.65 25.95 37.42
CA GLU A 41 -1.58 26.28 38.50
C GLU A 41 -2.49 25.08 38.74
N LEU A 42 -2.50 24.61 39.99
CA LEU A 42 -3.25 23.44 40.44
C LEU A 42 -4.74 23.81 40.54
N VAL A 43 -5.52 23.50 39.52
CA VAL A 43 -6.98 23.64 39.58
C VAL A 43 -7.54 22.53 40.47
N ALA A 44 -8.25 22.93 41.52
CA ALA A 44 -8.91 22.03 42.48
C ALA A 44 -9.96 21.12 41.80
N PRO A 45 -10.23 19.92 42.36
CA PRO A 45 -11.23 19.02 41.81
C PRO A 45 -12.63 19.56 42.10
N ALA A 46 -13.43 19.72 41.05
CA ALA A 46 -14.87 19.82 41.22
C ALA A 46 -15.41 18.41 41.49
N ASP A 47 -16.13 18.28 42.61
CA ASP A 47 -16.95 17.13 42.95
C ASP A 47 -17.99 16.89 41.85
N ASP A 48 -17.97 15.71 41.24
CA ASP A 48 -19.09 15.20 40.44
C ASP A 48 -19.26 13.70 40.74
N THR A 49 -20.05 13.42 41.78
CA THR A 49 -20.85 12.20 41.84
C THR A 49 -21.88 12.27 40.72
N ASP A 50 -21.82 11.37 39.73
CA ASP A 50 -22.87 10.41 39.37
C ASP A 50 -22.58 9.77 37.98
N LEU A 51 -23.21 8.63 37.73
CA LEU A 51 -23.34 7.88 36.47
C LEU A 51 -22.30 6.79 36.20
N ALA A 52 -22.69 5.60 36.65
CA ALA A 52 -22.29 4.32 36.11
C ALA A 52 -22.21 4.33 34.57
N VAL A 53 -21.00 4.31 34.04
CA VAL A 53 -20.74 4.10 32.61
C VAL A 53 -21.03 2.65 32.28
N SER A 54 -22.20 2.42 31.67
CA SER A 54 -22.58 1.14 31.08
C SER A 54 -21.52 0.69 30.06
N ARG A 55 -20.88 -0.46 30.32
CA ARG A 55 -19.93 -1.12 29.41
C ARG A 55 -20.65 -1.84 28.26
N ALA A 56 -21.52 -1.13 27.54
CA ALA A 56 -21.97 -1.63 26.24
C ALA A 56 -20.75 -1.70 25.31
N PRO A 57 -20.56 -2.80 24.54
CA PRO A 57 -19.47 -2.85 23.58
C PRO A 57 -19.68 -1.70 22.59
N LEU A 58 -18.67 -0.83 22.46
CA LEU A 58 -18.64 0.26 21.49
C LEU A 58 -18.52 -0.34 20.09
N VAL A 59 -19.61 -0.91 19.57
CA VAL A 59 -19.79 -1.11 18.14
C VAL A 59 -19.84 0.31 17.56
N ARG A 60 -18.69 0.81 17.09
CA ARG A 60 -18.62 2.12 16.47
C ARG A 60 -19.51 2.09 15.25
N ALA A 61 -20.59 2.87 15.29
CA ALA A 61 -21.45 3.07 14.14
C ALA A 61 -20.60 3.48 12.91
N PRO A 62 -20.94 3.00 11.71
CA PRO A 62 -20.24 3.39 10.51
C PRO A 62 -20.38 4.90 10.30
N ALA A 63 -19.44 5.47 9.56
CA ALA A 63 -19.50 6.89 9.26
C ALA A 63 -20.78 7.22 8.46
N GLN A 64 -21.35 8.39 8.70
CA GLN A 64 -22.60 8.85 8.08
C GLN A 64 -22.63 8.62 6.56
N GLY A 65 -23.70 8.03 6.06
CA GLY A 65 -23.95 7.79 4.62
C GLY A 65 -23.21 6.60 4.01
N ILE A 66 -22.65 5.69 4.82
CA ILE A 66 -22.12 4.39 4.36
C ILE A 66 -23.04 3.26 4.86
N PRO A 67 -23.43 2.30 4.01
CA PRO A 67 -24.18 1.13 4.45
C PRO A 67 -23.44 0.34 5.54
N ASN A 68 -24.17 -0.16 6.53
CA ASN A 68 -23.57 -0.90 7.66
C ASN A 68 -22.95 -2.24 7.23
N ASP A 69 -23.44 -2.79 6.12
CA ASP A 69 -22.99 -4.03 5.50
C ASP A 69 -21.91 -3.80 4.43
N ALA A 70 -21.44 -2.55 4.25
CA ALA A 70 -20.39 -2.23 3.30
C ALA A 70 -19.10 -3.01 3.58
N ARG A 71 -18.60 -3.70 2.56
CA ARG A 71 -17.46 -4.61 2.61
C ARG A 71 -16.60 -4.47 1.36
N ILE A 72 -15.30 -4.29 1.56
CA ILE A 72 -14.28 -4.23 0.51
C ILE A 72 -13.43 -5.48 0.59
N GLU A 73 -13.27 -6.18 -0.52
CA GLU A 73 -12.37 -7.32 -0.67
C GLU A 73 -11.27 -6.97 -1.66
N LEU A 74 -10.03 -7.32 -1.36
CA LEU A 74 -8.92 -7.33 -2.30
C LEU A 74 -8.23 -8.69 -2.22
N ALA A 75 -8.09 -9.37 -3.35
CA ALA A 75 -7.28 -10.57 -3.49
C ALA A 75 -6.09 -10.29 -4.41
N ARG A 76 -4.87 -10.46 -3.90
CA ARG A 76 -3.63 -10.46 -4.70
C ARG A 76 -3.32 -11.90 -5.14
N ARG A 77 -3.08 -12.10 -6.43
CA ARG A 77 -2.86 -13.41 -7.07
C ARG A 77 -1.41 -13.61 -7.45
N ALA A 78 -1.09 -14.86 -7.80
CA ALA A 78 0.25 -15.29 -8.15
C ALA A 78 0.79 -14.56 -9.38
N CYS A 79 2.11 -14.54 -9.49
CA CYS A 79 2.86 -14.25 -10.71
C CYS A 79 3.91 -15.36 -10.90
N TYR A 80 4.77 -15.27 -11.91
CA TYR A 80 5.84 -16.27 -12.09
C TYR A 80 6.91 -16.21 -10.98
N GLY A 81 7.10 -15.04 -10.37
CA GLY A 81 8.04 -14.83 -9.27
C GLY A 81 7.41 -14.90 -7.88
N ALA A 82 8.07 -14.23 -6.93
CA ALA A 82 7.65 -14.18 -5.52
C ALA A 82 6.63 -13.08 -5.24
N CYS A 83 5.56 -12.97 -6.04
CA CYS A 83 4.50 -12.00 -5.77
C CYS A 83 3.68 -12.45 -4.55
N PRO A 84 3.46 -11.57 -3.56
CA PRO A 84 2.64 -11.89 -2.39
C PRO A 84 1.23 -12.35 -2.78
N ILE A 85 0.81 -13.48 -2.22
CA ILE A 85 -0.52 -14.04 -2.44
C ILE A 85 -1.29 -13.97 -1.12
N TYR A 86 -2.37 -13.18 -1.11
CA TYR A 86 -3.23 -13.01 0.06
C TYR A 86 -4.60 -12.48 -0.32
N ASP A 87 -5.54 -12.54 0.62
CA ASP A 87 -6.78 -11.79 0.58
C ASP A 87 -6.84 -10.83 1.77
N VAL A 88 -7.51 -9.70 1.57
CA VAL A 88 -7.84 -8.77 2.65
C VAL A 88 -9.28 -8.31 2.52
N VAL A 89 -9.97 -8.30 3.65
CA VAL A 89 -11.38 -7.90 3.80
C VAL A 89 -11.44 -6.75 4.78
N LEU A 90 -12.11 -5.67 4.39
CA LEU A 90 -12.40 -4.53 5.23
C LEU A 90 -13.91 -4.38 5.35
N THR A 91 -14.41 -4.12 6.55
CA THR A 91 -15.84 -3.93 6.84
C THR A 91 -16.14 -2.55 7.41
N ALA A 92 -17.39 -2.12 7.33
CA ALA A 92 -17.85 -0.79 7.75
C ALA A 92 -17.58 -0.45 9.23
N ASP A 93 -17.51 -1.46 10.09
CA ASP A 93 -17.16 -1.34 11.52
C ASP A 93 -15.63 -1.26 11.77
N GLY A 94 -14.84 -1.25 10.70
CA GLY A 94 -13.40 -1.07 10.72
C GLY A 94 -12.60 -2.33 11.03
N VAL A 95 -13.19 -3.54 10.97
CA VAL A 95 -12.40 -4.79 10.96
C VAL A 95 -11.62 -4.90 9.67
N VAL A 96 -10.36 -5.31 9.79
CA VAL A 96 -9.55 -5.79 8.68
C VAL A 96 -9.24 -7.25 8.95
N ARG A 97 -9.61 -8.15 8.04
CA ARG A 97 -9.20 -9.56 8.04
C ARG A 97 -8.25 -9.80 6.89
N PHE A 98 -7.10 -10.38 7.17
CA PHE A 98 -6.09 -10.73 6.17
C PHE A 98 -5.89 -12.23 6.20
N HIS A 99 -5.79 -12.86 5.03
CA HIS A 99 -5.44 -14.26 4.89
C HIS A 99 -4.22 -14.39 3.99
N GLY A 100 -3.07 -14.67 4.59
CA GLY A 100 -1.81 -14.84 3.87
C GLY A 100 -1.62 -16.26 3.34
N ARG A 101 -1.24 -16.41 2.07
CA ARG A 101 -0.99 -17.73 1.44
C ARG A 101 0.48 -17.98 1.13
N HIS A 102 1.08 -17.23 0.19
CA HIS A 102 2.45 -17.45 -0.26
C HIS A 102 3.19 -16.13 -0.40
N PHE A 103 4.52 -16.17 -0.28
CA PHE A 103 5.39 -15.00 -0.42
C PHE A 103 4.98 -13.83 0.49
N VAL A 104 4.52 -14.18 1.70
CA VAL A 104 4.17 -13.25 2.78
C VAL A 104 4.88 -13.67 4.06
N ALA A 105 5.23 -12.71 4.90
CA ALA A 105 5.87 -12.98 6.20
C ALA A 105 4.93 -13.72 7.16
N GLN A 106 3.62 -13.46 7.09
CA GLN A 106 2.62 -14.04 7.99
C GLN A 106 1.56 -14.81 7.19
N HIS A 107 1.53 -16.12 7.39
CA HIS A 107 0.59 -17.04 6.77
C HIS A 107 -0.69 -17.20 7.61
N GLY A 108 -1.79 -17.52 6.93
CA GLY A 108 -3.11 -17.72 7.54
C GLY A 108 -3.78 -16.42 7.99
N ASP A 109 -4.77 -16.55 8.87
CA ASP A 109 -5.65 -15.46 9.27
C ASP A 109 -4.97 -14.49 10.23
N ARG A 110 -5.14 -13.20 9.97
CA ARG A 110 -4.73 -12.10 10.83
C ARG A 110 -5.83 -11.05 10.85
N GLU A 111 -5.94 -10.36 11.99
CA GLU A 111 -6.90 -9.28 12.14
C GLU A 111 -6.21 -7.98 12.56
N ALA A 112 -6.79 -6.87 12.12
CA ALA A 112 -6.46 -5.54 12.61
C ALA A 112 -7.74 -4.69 12.67
N LYS A 113 -7.59 -3.47 13.20
CA LYS A 113 -8.63 -2.46 13.21
C LYS A 113 -8.15 -1.20 12.50
N ILE A 114 -9.05 -0.58 11.76
CA ILE A 114 -8.91 0.76 11.20
C ILE A 114 -10.01 1.66 11.74
N THR A 115 -9.89 2.97 11.56
CA THR A 115 -10.98 3.87 11.91
C THR A 115 -12.12 3.72 10.90
N THR A 116 -13.37 3.80 11.36
CA THR A 116 -14.55 3.82 10.49
C THR A 116 -14.51 5.01 9.50
N ALA A 117 -13.87 6.11 9.88
CA ALA A 117 -13.59 7.24 9.01
C ALA A 117 -12.61 6.91 7.86
N ALA A 118 -11.57 6.12 8.12
CA ALA A 118 -10.63 5.66 7.09
C ALA A 118 -11.33 4.71 6.11
N PHE A 119 -12.12 3.76 6.62
CA PHE A 119 -12.96 2.88 5.80
C PHE A 119 -13.91 3.70 4.92
N ALA A 120 -14.69 4.60 5.52
CA ALA A 120 -15.67 5.40 4.79
C ALA A 120 -15.03 6.28 3.70
N LYS A 121 -13.84 6.85 3.97
CA LYS A 121 -13.10 7.61 2.95
C LYS A 121 -12.64 6.72 1.79
N LEU A 122 -12.21 5.49 2.07
CA LEU A 122 -11.82 4.51 1.05
C LEU A 122 -13.05 4.05 0.25
N TRP A 123 -14.13 3.66 0.92
CA TRP A 123 -15.39 3.26 0.31
C TRP A 123 -15.91 4.31 -0.66
N ARG A 124 -16.06 5.57 -0.22
CA ARG A 124 -16.51 6.67 -1.09
C ARG A 124 -15.63 6.86 -2.31
N ARG A 125 -14.32 6.64 -2.19
CA ARG A 125 -13.42 6.71 -3.35
C ARG A 125 -13.65 5.56 -4.31
N LEU A 126 -13.85 4.34 -3.82
CA LEU A 126 -14.08 3.17 -4.66
C LEU A 126 -15.42 3.26 -5.40
N VAL A 127 -16.50 3.63 -4.71
CA VAL A 127 -17.83 3.74 -5.34
C VAL A 127 -17.97 4.95 -6.27
N ALA A 128 -17.14 5.99 -6.09
CA ALA A 128 -17.12 7.14 -7.00
C ALA A 128 -16.33 6.86 -8.29
N GLN A 129 -15.66 5.71 -8.39
CA GLN A 129 -14.86 5.36 -9.57
C GLN A 129 -15.75 4.72 -10.60
N ASP A 130 -15.56 5.13 -11.85
CA ASP A 130 -16.25 4.51 -12.97
C ASP A 130 -15.60 3.15 -13.26
N ILE A 131 -16.11 2.13 -12.57
CA ILE A 131 -15.73 0.73 -12.76
C ILE A 131 -16.60 0.02 -13.81
N ALA A 132 -17.58 0.72 -14.40
CA ALA A 132 -18.48 0.12 -15.38
C ALA A 132 -17.72 -0.23 -16.67
N GLY A 133 -17.82 -1.49 -17.11
CA GLY A 133 -17.09 -1.97 -18.27
C GLY A 133 -15.62 -2.30 -18.00
N LEU A 134 -15.13 -2.18 -16.76
CA LEU A 134 -13.88 -2.84 -16.39
C LEU A 134 -14.06 -4.37 -16.39
N PRO A 135 -13.01 -5.15 -16.63
CA PRO A 135 -13.09 -6.61 -16.64
C PRO A 135 -13.52 -7.13 -15.27
N THR A 136 -14.39 -8.14 -15.25
CA THR A 136 -14.90 -8.78 -14.03
C THR A 136 -14.33 -10.19 -13.81
N ALA A 137 -13.69 -10.74 -14.86
CA ALA A 137 -13.08 -12.06 -14.91
C ALA A 137 -11.80 -12.04 -15.76
N SER A 138 -10.99 -13.08 -15.61
CA SER A 138 -9.80 -13.30 -16.42
C SER A 138 -10.16 -13.60 -17.87
N SER A 139 -9.28 -13.19 -18.79
CA SER A 139 -9.36 -13.49 -20.23
C SER A 139 -7.98 -13.95 -20.69
N GLU A 140 -7.91 -15.01 -21.50
CA GLU A 140 -6.64 -15.50 -22.05
C GLU A 140 -5.95 -14.46 -22.93
N SER A 141 -6.73 -13.64 -23.64
CA SER A 141 -6.23 -12.55 -24.49
C SER A 141 -6.16 -11.21 -23.75
N GLY A 142 -6.43 -11.20 -22.44
CA GLY A 142 -6.61 -9.96 -21.69
C GLY A 142 -7.92 -9.21 -22.03
N PRO A 143 -8.12 -8.02 -21.44
CA PRO A 143 -9.23 -7.12 -21.77
C PRO A 143 -9.20 -6.67 -23.24
N ALA A 144 -10.36 -6.38 -23.84
CA ALA A 144 -10.43 -5.87 -25.22
C ALA A 144 -9.64 -4.55 -25.40
N ASP A 145 -9.69 -3.67 -24.40
CA ASP A 145 -9.01 -2.37 -24.40
C ASP A 145 -7.58 -2.48 -23.82
N CYS A 146 -6.93 -3.62 -24.01
CA CYS A 146 -5.55 -3.84 -23.58
C CYS A 146 -4.61 -3.70 -24.77
N GLU A 147 -3.78 -2.64 -24.79
CA GLU A 147 -2.88 -2.38 -25.90
C GLU A 147 -1.71 -3.37 -25.94
N GLU A 148 -1.22 -3.75 -24.76
CA GLU A 148 -0.11 -4.69 -24.60
C GLU A 148 -0.38 -5.58 -23.39
N LEU A 149 -0.33 -6.90 -23.62
CA LEU A 149 -0.41 -7.90 -22.55
C LEU A 149 0.99 -8.47 -22.27
N ARG A 150 1.51 -8.20 -21.08
CA ARG A 150 2.79 -8.73 -20.61
C ARG A 150 2.60 -9.95 -19.70
N THR A 151 3.35 -11.01 -19.95
CA THR A 151 3.34 -12.22 -19.13
C THR A 151 4.00 -12.00 -17.77
N ASP A 152 3.86 -12.98 -16.87
CA ASP A 152 4.56 -13.08 -15.59
C ASP A 152 4.20 -12.01 -14.55
N HIS A 153 3.15 -11.23 -14.80
CA HIS A 153 2.61 -10.24 -13.87
C HIS A 153 1.55 -10.87 -12.96
N PRO A 154 1.34 -10.32 -11.75
CA PRO A 154 0.24 -10.74 -10.90
C PRO A 154 -1.10 -10.21 -11.42
N SER A 155 -2.18 -10.69 -10.82
CA SER A 155 -3.50 -10.09 -10.97
C SER A 155 -4.05 -9.67 -9.60
N ALA A 156 -5.01 -8.76 -9.62
CA ALA A 156 -5.77 -8.36 -8.45
C ALA A 156 -7.27 -8.49 -8.71
N ILE A 157 -8.01 -8.81 -7.65
CA ILE A 157 -9.47 -8.84 -7.69
C ILE A 157 -9.97 -7.97 -6.57
N VAL A 158 -10.76 -6.96 -6.92
CA VAL A 158 -11.46 -6.12 -5.94
C VAL A 158 -12.94 -6.44 -6.02
N THR A 159 -13.58 -6.58 -4.86
CA THR A 159 -15.03 -6.77 -4.77
C THR A 159 -15.60 -5.81 -3.73
N LEU A 160 -16.67 -5.11 -4.10
CA LEU A 160 -17.40 -4.18 -3.25
C LEU A 160 -18.81 -4.74 -3.05
N THR A 161 -19.21 -4.92 -1.80
CA THR A 161 -20.55 -5.41 -1.46
C THR A 161 -21.18 -4.53 -0.40
N ALA A 162 -22.45 -4.19 -0.59
CA ALA A 162 -23.36 -3.51 0.33
C ALA A 162 -24.80 -3.76 -0.17
N THR A 163 -25.80 -3.33 0.60
CA THR A 163 -27.22 -3.48 0.23
C THR A 163 -27.55 -2.97 -1.18
N ASP A 164 -26.88 -1.91 -1.62
CA ASP A 164 -27.08 -1.21 -2.89
C ASP A 164 -25.86 -1.23 -3.83
N VAL A 165 -24.81 -1.96 -3.47
CA VAL A 165 -23.56 -2.06 -4.24
C VAL A 165 -23.16 -3.52 -4.36
N ASP A 166 -23.07 -4.00 -5.60
CA ASP A 166 -22.43 -5.28 -5.93
C ASP A 166 -21.54 -5.05 -7.15
N ALA A 167 -20.24 -4.96 -6.91
CA ALA A 167 -19.28 -4.68 -7.96
C ALA A 167 -18.00 -5.50 -7.80
N ARG A 168 -17.46 -5.91 -8.95
CA ARG A 168 -16.26 -6.72 -9.03
C ARG A 168 -15.39 -6.24 -10.18
N VAL A 169 -14.09 -6.12 -9.92
CA VAL A 169 -13.09 -5.84 -10.95
C VAL A 169 -11.99 -6.90 -10.85
N PHE A 170 -11.66 -7.49 -11.99
CA PHE A 170 -10.47 -8.29 -12.20
C PHE A 170 -9.47 -7.43 -12.98
N ASP A 171 -8.30 -7.19 -12.41
CA ASP A 171 -7.22 -6.47 -13.06
C ASP A 171 -6.02 -7.39 -13.25
N ASP A 172 -5.69 -7.68 -14.50
CA ASP A 172 -4.42 -8.29 -14.86
C ASP A 172 -3.36 -7.20 -14.93
N HIS A 173 -2.38 -7.23 -14.00
CA HIS A 173 -1.30 -6.24 -13.98
C HIS A 173 -0.34 -6.41 -15.15
N GLY A 174 -0.48 -7.43 -15.98
CA GLY A 174 0.19 -7.57 -17.26
C GLY A 174 -0.38 -6.64 -18.33
N CYS A 175 -1.63 -6.20 -18.19
CA CYS A 175 -2.26 -5.31 -19.16
C CYS A 175 -1.72 -3.86 -19.05
N ARG A 176 -1.24 -3.32 -20.17
CA ARG A 176 -0.71 -1.96 -20.33
C ARG A 176 -1.48 -1.19 -21.40
N GLY A 177 -1.44 0.14 -21.31
CA GLY A 177 -2.13 1.03 -22.25
C GLY A 177 -3.62 1.23 -21.94
N ASN A 178 -4.12 0.69 -20.83
CA ASN A 178 -5.48 0.92 -20.37
C ASN A 178 -5.48 1.90 -19.19
N GLU A 179 -5.74 3.19 -19.47
CA GLU A 179 -5.71 4.26 -18.46
C GLU A 179 -6.68 4.01 -17.29
N ARG A 180 -7.82 3.37 -17.56
CA ARG A 180 -8.83 3.08 -16.54
C ARG A 180 -8.34 2.02 -15.55
N LEU A 181 -7.73 0.94 -16.05
CA LEU A 181 -7.08 -0.08 -15.20
C LEU A 181 -5.87 0.51 -14.46
N GLU A 182 -5.07 1.36 -15.10
CA GLU A 182 -3.95 2.03 -14.42
C GLU A 182 -4.39 2.98 -13.30
N ALA A 183 -5.50 3.70 -13.50
CA ALA A 183 -6.13 4.47 -12.43
C ALA A 183 -6.68 3.56 -11.32
N PHE A 184 -7.27 2.42 -11.69
CA PHE A 184 -7.81 1.45 -10.75
C PHE A 184 -6.74 0.84 -9.83
N ARG A 185 -5.55 0.52 -10.37
CA ARG A 185 -4.40 0.00 -9.59
C ARG A 185 -4.02 0.89 -8.41
N LYS A 186 -4.13 2.21 -8.57
CA LYS A 186 -3.87 3.18 -7.48
C LYS A 186 -4.86 3.02 -6.32
N LEU A 187 -6.08 2.53 -6.59
CA LEU A 187 -7.07 2.23 -5.56
C LEU A 187 -6.76 0.90 -4.86
N GLU A 188 -6.26 -0.10 -5.57
CA GLU A 188 -5.78 -1.35 -4.98
C GLU A 188 -4.67 -1.07 -3.97
N ASP A 189 -3.67 -0.28 -4.36
CA ASP A 189 -2.59 0.15 -3.47
C ASP A 189 -3.11 0.94 -2.28
N ARG A 190 -4.20 1.70 -2.48
CA ARG A 190 -4.86 2.42 -1.40
C ARG A 190 -5.59 1.48 -0.44
N ILE A 191 -6.22 0.41 -0.93
CA ILE A 191 -6.82 -0.63 -0.10
C ILE A 191 -5.72 -1.24 0.78
N ASP A 192 -4.59 -1.63 0.20
CA ASP A 192 -3.44 -2.17 0.94
C ASP A 192 -2.90 -1.20 1.99
N ALA A 193 -2.73 0.07 1.63
CA ALA A 193 -2.24 1.10 2.54
C ALA A 193 -3.19 1.34 3.72
N VAL A 194 -4.50 1.40 3.47
CA VAL A 194 -5.52 1.58 4.52
C VAL A 194 -5.62 0.34 5.40
N ALA A 195 -5.65 -0.84 4.79
CA ALA A 195 -5.66 -2.12 5.50
C ALA A 195 -4.35 -2.42 6.24
N GLY A 196 -3.27 -1.70 5.91
CA GLY A 196 -1.94 -1.85 6.49
C GLY A 196 -1.33 -3.22 6.24
N THR A 197 -1.58 -3.81 5.06
CA THR A 197 -1.17 -5.19 4.71
C THR A 197 0.34 -5.41 4.76
N ALA A 198 1.14 -4.35 4.58
CA ALA A 198 2.60 -4.39 4.65
C ALA A 198 3.14 -5.06 5.93
N ARG A 199 2.42 -5.00 7.06
CA ARG A 199 2.81 -5.66 8.32
C ARG A 199 2.79 -7.19 8.25
N TRP A 200 1.97 -7.76 7.36
CA TRP A 200 1.78 -9.20 7.19
C TRP A 200 2.47 -9.72 5.94
N VAL A 201 2.47 -8.92 4.87
CA VAL A 201 3.25 -9.22 3.66
C VAL A 201 4.74 -9.21 3.98
N GLY A 202 5.20 -8.24 4.76
CA GLY A 202 6.60 -8.09 5.11
C GLY A 202 7.45 -7.54 3.96
N ARG A 203 8.76 -7.43 4.19
CA ARG A 203 9.74 -7.15 3.14
C ARG A 203 10.23 -8.47 2.57
N CYS A 204 10.41 -8.57 1.26
CA CYS A 204 11.17 -9.69 0.70
C CYS A 204 12.56 -9.70 1.36
N ARG A 205 12.75 -10.72 2.18
CA ARG A 205 14.04 -11.15 2.71
C ARG A 205 14.27 -12.56 2.17
N THR A 206 15.53 -12.98 2.12
CA THR A 206 15.97 -14.25 1.53
C THR A 206 15.15 -15.46 1.98
N GLU A 207 14.53 -15.39 3.17
CA GLU A 207 13.71 -16.42 3.79
C GLU A 207 12.22 -16.41 3.38
N ILE A 208 11.70 -15.28 2.88
CA ILE A 208 10.27 -15.08 2.55
C ILE A 208 10.04 -15.15 1.02
N CYS A 209 11.06 -14.80 0.24
CA CYS A 209 11.05 -14.80 -1.22
C CYS A 209 12.32 -15.51 -1.74
N PRO A 210 12.43 -16.85 -1.67
CA PRO A 210 13.56 -17.55 -2.28
C PRO A 210 13.50 -17.33 -3.80
N ARG A 211 14.60 -16.79 -4.36
CA ARG A 211 14.78 -16.65 -5.82
C ARG A 211 15.04 -18.01 -6.46
#